data_AF-A0A315VTZ3-F1
#
_entry.id   AF-A0A315VTZ3-F1
#
_cell.length_a   1.000
_cell.length_b   1.000
_cell.length_c   1.000
_cell.angle_alpha   90.00
_cell.angle_beta   90.00
_cell.angle_gamma   90.00
#
_symmetry.space_group_name_H-M   'P 1'
#
loop_
_entity.id
_entity.type
_entity.pdbx_description
1 polymer ?
#
loop_
_entity_poly.entity_id
_entity_poly.type
_entity_poly.pdbx_seq_one_letter_code
_entity_poly.pdbx_strand_id
1 'polypeptide(L)'
;MQFMQYMNEGRTVISNWTFLCNIIKIYDWPERLTQQGKAVTTVKLYMVNLLEFLTYFRDTPSSTSRVPKKSLVAALRAVSTGLRKLSRHVLLRQLQVKKSKSKKLISKADLSACRRKAQKLIPQILEAFNQTPTQANMRRFYGYLSAYLASIYGHRTSVLTNMTLAELDKAREDAKS
;
A
#
# COMPACT_ATOMS: atom_id res chain seq x y z
N MET A 1 3.19 12.34 -8.96
CA MET A 1 2.75 13.46 -9.81
C MET A 1 2.75 13.13 -11.33
N GLN A 2 2.37 11.92 -11.77
CA GLN A 2 2.39 11.60 -13.21
C GLN A 2 1.15 12.10 -13.99
N PHE A 3 -0.02 12.18 -13.34
CA PHE A 3 -1.28 12.56 -14.01
C PHE A 3 -1.25 14.02 -14.50
N MET A 4 -0.98 14.96 -13.60
CA MET A 4 -1.00 16.39 -13.93
C MET A 4 0.02 16.74 -15.01
N GLN A 5 1.22 16.16 -14.91
CA GLN A 5 2.25 16.30 -15.94
C GLN A 5 1.75 15.80 -17.30
N TYR A 6 1.20 14.58 -17.35
CA TYR A 6 0.67 14.00 -18.58
C TYR A 6 -0.46 14.85 -19.19
N MET A 7 -1.42 15.29 -18.38
CA MET A 7 -2.54 16.08 -18.85
C MET A 7 -2.09 17.45 -19.41
N ASN A 8 -1.04 18.03 -18.81
CA ASN A 8 -0.46 19.32 -19.20
C ASN A 8 0.52 19.26 -20.38
N GLU A 9 0.95 18.07 -20.82
CA GLU A 9 1.84 17.94 -21.98
C GLU A 9 1.26 18.70 -23.20
N GLY A 10 2.03 19.67 -23.71
CA GLY A 10 1.65 20.51 -24.85
C GLY A 10 0.73 21.70 -24.52
N ARG A 11 0.47 22.00 -23.25
CA ARG A 11 -0.40 23.13 -22.84
C ARG A 11 0.43 24.33 -22.38
N THR A 12 0.07 25.51 -22.87
CA THR A 12 0.66 26.80 -22.46
C THR A 12 -0.12 27.48 -21.33
N VAL A 13 -1.45 27.29 -21.27
CA VAL A 13 -2.31 27.87 -20.23
C VAL A 13 -2.82 26.78 -19.28
N ILE A 14 -2.18 26.70 -18.11
CA ILE A 14 -2.47 25.70 -17.07
C ILE A 14 -3.37 26.28 -15.97
N SER A 15 -3.29 27.58 -15.74
CA SER A 15 -3.99 28.28 -14.64
C SER A 15 -5.52 28.19 -14.70
N ASN A 16 -6.10 27.92 -15.88
CA ASN A 16 -7.54 27.82 -16.09
C ASN A 16 -8.12 26.41 -15.87
N TRP A 17 -7.26 25.41 -15.62
CA TRP A 17 -7.61 24.01 -15.32
C TRP A 17 -8.38 23.24 -16.40
N THR A 18 -8.62 23.84 -17.58
CA THR A 18 -9.41 23.24 -18.67
C THR A 18 -8.81 21.93 -19.19
N PHE A 19 -7.50 21.75 -19.03
CA PHE A 19 -6.81 20.51 -19.38
C PHE A 19 -7.34 19.29 -18.62
N LEU A 20 -7.89 19.45 -17.41
CA LEU A 20 -8.39 18.34 -16.59
C LEU A 20 -9.51 17.53 -17.27
N CYS A 21 -10.22 18.14 -18.22
CA CYS A 21 -11.32 17.50 -18.92
C CYS A 21 -10.92 16.95 -20.30
N ASN A 22 -9.62 16.75 -20.57
CA ASN A 22 -9.19 16.06 -21.79
C ASN A 22 -9.53 14.56 -21.70
N ILE A 23 -10.70 14.20 -22.23
CA ILE A 23 -11.26 12.85 -22.17
C ILE A 23 -10.36 11.81 -22.86
N ILE A 24 -9.72 12.19 -23.98
CA ILE A 24 -8.83 11.30 -24.73
C ILE A 24 -7.67 10.88 -23.83
N LYS A 25 -6.96 11.87 -23.26
CA LYS A 25 -5.86 11.59 -22.32
C LYS A 25 -6.33 10.79 -21.10
N ILE A 26 -7.53 11.06 -20.56
CA ILE A 26 -8.06 10.26 -19.45
C ILE A 26 -8.22 8.78 -19.83
N TYR A 27 -8.70 8.48 -21.03
CA TYR A 27 -8.85 7.11 -21.49
C TYR A 27 -7.52 6.42 -21.79
N ASP A 28 -6.54 7.16 -22.30
CA ASP A 28 -5.22 6.63 -22.65
C ASP A 28 -4.31 6.43 -21.43
N TRP A 29 -4.57 7.14 -20.33
CA TRP A 29 -3.70 7.15 -19.17
C TRP A 29 -3.45 5.76 -18.55
N PRO A 30 -4.46 4.88 -18.36
CA PRO A 30 -4.23 3.52 -17.88
C PRO A 30 -3.26 2.71 -18.74
N GLU A 31 -3.35 2.86 -20.07
CA GLU A 31 -2.48 2.16 -21.00
C GLU A 31 -1.04 2.69 -20.89
N ARG A 32 -0.87 4.02 -20.87
CA ARG A 32 0.45 4.63 -20.64
C ARG A 32 1.09 4.17 -19.33
N LEU A 33 0.34 4.10 -18.24
CA LEU A 33 0.86 3.59 -16.96
C LEU A 33 1.28 2.11 -17.07
N THR A 34 0.54 1.32 -17.83
CA THR A 34 0.86 -0.09 -18.08
C THR A 34 2.13 -0.22 -18.92
N GLN A 35 2.30 0.61 -19.96
CA GLN A 35 3.53 0.67 -20.78
C GLN A 35 4.76 1.10 -19.96
N GLN A 36 4.57 1.91 -18.91
CA GLN A 36 5.61 2.24 -17.93
C GLN A 36 5.90 1.11 -16.92
N GLY A 37 5.36 -0.08 -17.14
CA GLY A 37 5.58 -1.26 -16.28
C GLY A 37 4.82 -1.23 -14.95
N LYS A 38 3.83 -0.35 -14.77
CA LYS A 38 3.02 -0.36 -13.54
C LYS A 38 2.11 -1.58 -13.51
N ALA A 39 2.04 -2.22 -12.34
CA ALA A 39 1.09 -3.31 -12.14
C ALA A 39 -0.36 -2.80 -12.24
N VAL A 40 -1.26 -3.60 -12.80
CA VAL A 40 -2.67 -3.22 -13.01
C VAL A 40 -3.39 -2.78 -11.72
N THR A 41 -3.00 -3.32 -10.56
CA THR A 41 -3.50 -2.88 -9.24
C THR A 41 -3.10 -1.45 -8.92
N THR A 42 -1.87 -1.05 -9.26
CA THR A 42 -1.37 0.32 -9.11
C THR A 42 -2.06 1.26 -10.10
N VAL A 43 -2.27 0.82 -11.34
CA VAL A 43 -3.03 1.59 -12.34
C VAL A 43 -4.46 1.86 -11.85
N LYS A 44 -5.15 0.84 -11.32
CA LYS A 44 -6.48 1.01 -10.72
C LYS A 44 -6.46 2.00 -9.55
N LEU A 45 -5.47 1.89 -8.64
CA LEU A 45 -5.32 2.82 -7.53
C LEU A 45 -5.17 4.28 -8.02
N TYR A 46 -4.34 4.51 -9.03
CA TYR A 46 -4.18 5.85 -9.60
C TYR A 46 -5.46 6.39 -10.24
N MET A 47 -6.25 5.53 -10.88
CA MET A 47 -7.57 5.91 -11.41
C MET A 47 -8.60 6.22 -10.31
N VAL A 48 -8.55 5.52 -9.16
CA VAL A 48 -9.38 5.83 -7.99
C VAL A 48 -8.98 7.19 -7.41
N ASN A 49 -7.69 7.42 -7.18
CA ASN A 49 -7.20 8.70 -6.68
C ASN A 49 -7.57 9.85 -7.63
N LEU A 50 -7.57 9.61 -8.95
CA LEU A 50 -8.02 10.58 -9.92
C LEU A 50 -9.52 10.87 -9.80
N LEU A 51 -10.35 9.84 -9.60
CA LEU A 51 -11.78 10.00 -9.38
C LEU A 51 -12.05 10.86 -8.13
N GLU A 52 -11.36 10.58 -7.04
CA GLU A 52 -11.43 11.35 -5.79
C GLU A 52 -10.98 12.79 -6.00
N PHE A 53 -9.86 13.00 -6.68
CA PHE A 53 -9.35 14.33 -7.01
C PHE A 53 -10.33 15.15 -7.85
N LEU A 54 -10.90 14.57 -8.91
CA LEU A 54 -11.87 15.27 -9.76
C LEU A 54 -13.19 15.53 -9.02
N THR A 55 -13.57 14.66 -8.09
CA THR A 55 -14.74 14.86 -7.22
C THR A 55 -14.51 16.04 -6.30
N TYR A 56 -13.37 16.07 -5.62
CA TYR A 56 -12.95 17.20 -4.79
C TYR A 56 -12.90 18.50 -5.61
N PHE A 57 -12.24 18.49 -6.78
CA PHE A 57 -12.14 19.68 -7.65
C PHE A 57 -13.51 20.19 -8.13
N ARG A 58 -14.50 19.31 -8.33
CA ARG A 58 -15.86 19.71 -8.69
C ARG A 58 -16.53 20.50 -7.58
N ASP A 59 -16.33 20.05 -6.35
CA ASP A 59 -17.00 20.58 -5.17
C ASP A 59 -16.26 21.83 -4.64
N THR A 60 -14.95 21.91 -4.85
CA THR A 60 -14.09 23.03 -4.47
C THR A 60 -13.16 23.44 -5.62
N PRO A 61 -13.69 24.06 -6.70
CA PRO A 61 -12.85 24.51 -7.81
C PRO A 61 -11.97 25.68 -7.39
N SER A 62 -10.77 25.80 -7.96
CA SER A 62 -9.94 26.99 -7.75
C SER A 62 -10.63 28.25 -8.28
N SER A 63 -10.33 29.41 -7.70
CA SER A 63 -10.83 30.71 -8.18
C SER A 63 -10.46 31.02 -9.65
N THR A 64 -9.34 30.47 -10.10
CA THR A 64 -8.86 30.61 -11.49
C THR A 64 -9.50 29.61 -12.46
N SER A 65 -10.25 28.62 -11.96
CA SER A 65 -10.85 27.58 -12.79
C SER A 65 -11.81 28.18 -13.82
N ARG A 66 -11.74 27.66 -15.05
CA ARG A 66 -12.69 27.92 -16.13
C ARG A 66 -13.31 26.63 -16.64
N VAL A 67 -13.20 25.55 -15.87
CA VAL A 67 -13.71 24.23 -16.23
C VAL A 67 -15.24 24.24 -16.17
N PRO A 68 -15.96 23.95 -17.26
CA PRO A 68 -17.41 23.83 -17.21
C PRO A 68 -17.82 22.62 -16.37
N LYS A 69 -18.85 22.77 -15.52
CA LYS A 69 -19.39 21.67 -14.69
C LYS A 69 -19.74 20.43 -15.53
N LYS A 70 -20.34 20.63 -16.71
CA LYS A 70 -20.70 19.55 -17.64
C LYS A 70 -19.46 18.76 -18.12
N SER A 71 -18.36 19.44 -18.41
CA SER A 71 -17.10 18.81 -18.82
C SER A 71 -16.47 17.99 -17.70
N LEU A 72 -16.56 18.47 -16.47
CA LEU A 72 -16.07 17.74 -15.30
C LEU A 72 -16.90 16.48 -15.00
N VAL A 73 -18.22 16.55 -15.16
CA VAL A 73 -19.10 15.37 -15.11
C VAL A 73 -18.72 14.35 -16.19
N ALA A 74 -18.42 14.80 -17.41
CA ALA A 74 -17.95 13.91 -18.47
C ALA A 74 -16.59 13.25 -18.13
N ALA A 75 -15.65 14.01 -17.55
CA ALA A 75 -14.36 13.47 -17.08
C ALA A 75 -14.54 12.42 -15.98
N LEU A 76 -15.39 12.68 -14.97
CA LEU A 76 -15.72 11.72 -13.91
C LEU A 76 -16.32 10.42 -14.48
N ARG A 77 -17.20 10.52 -15.49
CA ARG A 77 -17.75 9.35 -16.20
C ARG A 77 -16.66 8.59 -16.95
N ALA A 78 -15.75 9.27 -17.64
CA ALA A 78 -14.64 8.64 -18.36
C ALA A 78 -13.73 7.84 -17.42
N VAL A 79 -13.35 8.42 -16.28
CA VAL A 79 -12.55 7.75 -15.24
C VAL A 79 -13.30 6.53 -14.68
N SER A 80 -14.59 6.67 -14.38
CA SER A 80 -15.44 5.59 -13.87
C SER A 80 -15.54 4.42 -14.87
N THR A 81 -15.69 4.71 -16.16
CA THR A 81 -15.68 3.71 -17.22
C THR A 81 -14.33 2.99 -17.31
N GLY A 82 -13.22 3.73 -17.22
CA GLY A 82 -11.87 3.16 -17.17
C GLY A 82 -11.69 2.21 -15.98
N LEU A 83 -12.17 2.60 -14.79
CA LEU A 83 -12.14 1.76 -13.59
C LEU A 83 -12.91 0.45 -13.75
N ARG A 84 -14.10 0.49 -14.40
CA ARG A 84 -14.88 -0.71 -14.70
C ARG A 84 -14.11 -1.66 -15.60
N LYS A 85 -13.49 -1.16 -16.68
CA LYS A 85 -12.67 -1.97 -17.60
C LYS A 85 -11.49 -2.64 -16.88
N LEU A 86 -10.81 -1.91 -16.00
CA LEU A 86 -9.66 -2.43 -15.23
C LEU A 86 -10.03 -3.51 -14.21
N SER A 87 -11.30 -3.57 -13.76
CA SER A 87 -11.69 -4.42 -12.64
C SER A 87 -11.51 -5.91 -12.93
N ARG A 88 -11.78 -6.36 -14.17
CA ARG A 88 -11.55 -7.76 -14.59
C ARG A 88 -10.06 -8.13 -14.56
N HIS A 89 -9.20 -7.26 -15.10
CA HIS A 89 -7.75 -7.50 -15.13
C HIS A 89 -7.14 -7.52 -13.72
N VAL A 90 -7.64 -6.68 -12.82
CA VAL A 90 -7.24 -6.66 -11.41
C VAL A 90 -7.61 -7.97 -10.72
N LEU A 91 -8.82 -8.49 -10.93
CA LEU A 91 -9.25 -9.76 -10.37
C LEU A 91 -8.32 -10.91 -10.83
N LEU A 92 -8.06 -11.00 -12.14
CA LEU A 92 -7.15 -12.02 -12.69
C LEU A 92 -5.76 -11.92 -12.08
N ARG A 93 -5.21 -10.70 -11.96
CA ARG A 93 -3.91 -10.48 -11.32
C ARG A 93 -3.92 -10.89 -9.85
N GLN A 94 -4.97 -10.56 -9.09
CA GLN A 94 -5.10 -10.94 -7.69
C GLN A 94 -5.15 -12.46 -7.51
N LEU A 95 -5.86 -13.17 -8.39
CA LEU A 95 -5.89 -14.64 -8.40
C LEU A 95 -4.50 -15.22 -8.69
N GLN A 96 -3.78 -14.69 -9.67
CA GLN A 96 -2.40 -15.11 -9.98
C GLN A 96 -1.45 -14.86 -8.80
N VAL A 97 -1.54 -13.69 -8.17
CA VAL A 97 -0.74 -13.35 -6.99
C VAL A 97 -1.09 -14.27 -5.83
N LYS A 98 -2.37 -14.55 -5.59
CA LYS A 98 -2.82 -15.48 -4.54
C LYS A 98 -2.26 -16.86 -4.78
N LYS A 99 -2.41 -17.41 -6.00
CA LYS A 99 -1.83 -18.71 -6.39
C LYS A 99 -0.31 -18.75 -6.18
N SER A 100 0.39 -17.68 -6.56
CA SER A 100 1.84 -17.59 -6.40
C SER A 100 2.27 -17.50 -4.93
N LYS A 101 1.52 -16.76 -4.11
CA LYS A 101 1.74 -16.68 -2.66
C LYS A 101 1.43 -18.01 -1.96
N SER A 102 0.38 -18.71 -2.38
CA SER A 102 0.05 -20.05 -1.87
C SER A 102 1.17 -21.07 -2.11
N LYS A 103 1.86 -21.00 -3.25
CA LYS A 103 3.05 -21.84 -3.52
C LYS A 103 4.24 -21.52 -2.60
N LYS A 104 4.29 -20.31 -2.05
CA LYS A 104 5.35 -19.84 -1.13
C LYS A 104 4.89 -19.85 0.33
N LEU A 105 3.79 -20.54 0.63
CA LEU A 105 3.31 -20.64 2.00
C LEU A 105 4.33 -21.42 2.82
N ILE A 106 4.70 -20.89 3.98
CA ILE A 106 5.58 -21.58 4.91
C ILE A 106 4.82 -22.80 5.45
N SER A 107 5.45 -23.98 5.44
CA SER A 107 4.82 -25.19 5.94
C SER A 107 4.57 -25.10 7.45
N LYS A 108 3.56 -25.84 7.94
CA LYS A 108 3.31 -25.94 9.40
C LYS A 108 4.54 -26.48 10.14
N ALA A 109 5.28 -27.40 9.53
CA ALA A 109 6.49 -27.99 10.11
C ALA A 109 7.59 -26.93 10.27
N ASP A 110 7.82 -26.11 9.24
CA ASP A 110 8.83 -25.04 9.27
C ASP A 110 8.44 -23.93 10.26
N LEU A 111 7.17 -23.55 10.33
CA LEU A 111 6.68 -22.60 11.34
C LEU A 111 6.88 -23.15 12.76
N SER A 112 6.58 -24.43 12.98
CA SER A 112 6.80 -25.09 14.27
C SER A 112 8.29 -25.16 14.63
N ALA A 113 9.15 -25.47 13.66
CA ALA A 113 10.60 -25.48 13.85
C ALA A 113 11.15 -24.08 14.18
N CYS A 114 10.69 -23.05 13.45
CA CYS A 114 11.02 -21.65 13.71
C CYS A 114 10.61 -21.24 15.12
N ARG A 115 9.37 -21.54 15.53
CA ARG A 115 8.85 -21.24 16.87
C ARG A 115 9.70 -21.90 17.96
N ARG A 116 9.96 -23.21 17.86
CA ARG A 116 10.78 -23.94 18.84
C ARG A 116 12.19 -23.38 18.93
N LYS A 117 12.80 -23.08 17.79
CA LYS A 117 14.15 -22.49 17.73
C LYS A 117 14.18 -21.10 18.37
N ALA A 118 13.20 -20.25 18.07
CA ALA A 118 13.11 -18.92 18.66
C ALA A 118 12.89 -19.00 20.18
N GLN A 119 11.98 -19.86 20.67
CA GLN A 119 11.75 -20.06 22.10
C GLN A 119 13.02 -20.46 22.86
N LYS A 120 13.85 -21.32 22.26
CA LYS A 120 15.13 -21.75 22.87
C LYS A 120 16.19 -20.64 22.83
N LEU A 121 16.29 -19.90 21.72
CA LEU A 121 17.39 -18.95 21.52
C LEU A 121 17.13 -17.56 22.12
N ILE A 122 15.88 -17.13 22.26
CA ILE A 122 15.55 -15.80 22.82
C ILE A 122 16.18 -15.62 24.23
N PRO A 123 16.00 -16.55 25.19
CA PRO A 123 16.62 -16.42 26.52
C PRO A 123 18.15 -16.39 26.45
N GLN A 124 18.76 -17.28 25.65
CA GLN A 124 20.22 -17.35 25.50
C GLN A 124 20.81 -16.06 24.93
N ILE A 125 20.13 -15.45 23.97
CA ILE A 125 20.56 -14.17 23.39
C ILE A 125 20.39 -13.03 24.40
N LEU A 126 19.33 -13.05 25.21
CA LEU A 126 19.14 -12.06 26.28
C LEU A 126 20.25 -12.17 27.34
N GLU A 127 20.62 -13.39 27.74
CA GLU A 127 21.77 -13.62 28.63
C GLU A 127 23.07 -13.08 28.03
N ALA A 128 23.37 -13.44 26.78
CA ALA A 128 24.54 -12.95 26.06
C ALA A 128 24.52 -11.42 25.87
N PHE A 129 23.35 -10.83 25.68
CA PHE A 129 23.19 -9.38 25.57
C PHE A 129 23.43 -8.68 26.91
N ASN A 130 22.98 -9.27 28.02
CA ASN A 130 23.21 -8.76 29.37
C ASN A 130 24.72 -8.79 29.72
N GLN A 131 25.43 -9.83 29.27
CA GLN A 131 26.89 -9.92 29.43
C GLN A 131 27.65 -9.02 28.46
N THR A 132 27.15 -8.85 27.23
CA THR A 132 27.84 -8.14 26.16
C THR A 132 26.83 -7.38 25.28
N PRO A 133 26.54 -6.12 25.62
CA PRO A 133 25.49 -5.33 24.98
C PRO A 133 25.97 -4.76 23.64
N THR A 134 26.09 -5.63 22.63
CA THR A 134 26.49 -5.26 21.27
C THR A 134 25.28 -5.09 20.35
N GLN A 135 25.43 -4.24 19.34
CA GLN A 135 24.40 -4.07 18.30
C GLN A 135 24.09 -5.38 17.56
N ALA A 136 25.08 -6.27 17.42
CA ALA A 136 24.90 -7.58 16.83
C ALA A 136 23.95 -8.47 17.66
N ASN A 137 24.14 -8.52 18.97
CA ASN A 137 23.27 -9.27 19.88
C ASN A 137 21.86 -8.66 19.91
N MET A 138 21.75 -7.32 19.92
CA MET A 138 20.47 -6.62 19.82
C MET A 138 19.70 -6.98 18.54
N ARG A 139 20.36 -6.95 17.37
CA ARG A 139 19.75 -7.34 16.08
C ARG A 139 19.32 -8.80 16.08
N ARG A 140 20.12 -9.70 16.64
CA ARG A 140 19.75 -11.13 16.77
C ARG A 140 18.52 -11.29 17.65
N PHE A 141 18.47 -10.62 18.79
CA PHE A 141 17.31 -10.64 19.68
C PHE A 141 16.04 -10.18 18.95
N TYR A 142 16.06 -8.98 18.35
CA TYR A 142 14.92 -8.45 17.60
C TYR A 142 14.50 -9.35 16.45
N GLY A 143 15.46 -9.97 15.74
CA GLY A 143 15.17 -10.92 14.66
C GLY A 143 14.39 -12.16 15.15
N TYR A 144 14.86 -12.82 16.22
CA TYR A 144 14.19 -13.99 16.77
C TYR A 144 12.86 -13.64 17.44
N LEU A 145 12.79 -12.55 18.20
CA LEU A 145 11.55 -12.08 18.82
C LEU A 145 10.50 -11.74 17.76
N SER A 146 10.88 -11.00 16.71
CA SER A 146 9.98 -10.63 15.62
C SER A 146 9.47 -11.85 14.87
N ALA A 147 10.35 -12.81 14.57
CA ALA A 147 9.96 -14.07 13.92
C ALA A 147 9.00 -14.88 14.80
N TYR A 148 9.26 -14.94 16.10
CA TYR A 148 8.39 -15.63 17.06
C TYR A 148 6.99 -14.99 17.11
N LEU A 149 6.91 -13.67 17.31
CA LEU A 149 5.65 -12.93 17.39
C LEU A 149 4.88 -13.00 16.07
N ALA A 150 5.56 -12.85 14.93
CA ALA A 150 4.94 -12.98 13.61
C ALA A 150 4.41 -14.41 13.37
N SER A 151 5.10 -15.44 13.85
CA SER A 151 4.67 -16.84 13.70
C SER A 151 3.43 -17.21 14.52
N ILE A 152 3.18 -16.51 15.62
CA ILE A 152 2.04 -16.79 16.51
C ILE A 152 0.85 -15.90 16.17
N TYR A 153 1.09 -14.59 16.05
CA TYR A 153 0.02 -13.60 15.94
C TYR A 153 -0.18 -13.06 14.52
N GLY A 154 0.74 -13.36 13.59
CA GLY A 154 0.68 -12.82 12.23
C GLY A 154 0.90 -11.30 12.18
N HIS A 155 1.55 -10.71 13.19
CA HIS A 155 1.82 -9.27 13.23
C HIS A 155 2.60 -8.81 11.99
N ARG A 156 2.17 -7.67 11.44
CA ARG A 156 2.91 -6.99 10.37
C ARG A 156 4.16 -6.35 10.95
N THR A 157 5.19 -6.18 10.13
CA THR A 157 6.45 -5.53 10.51
C THR A 157 6.21 -4.17 11.17
N SER A 158 5.28 -3.37 10.66
CA SER A 158 4.96 -2.05 11.22
C SER A 158 4.43 -2.08 12.66
N VAL A 159 3.78 -3.17 13.07
CA VAL A 159 3.34 -3.34 14.47
C VAL A 159 4.55 -3.63 15.34
N LEU A 160 5.41 -4.54 14.91
CA LEU A 160 6.60 -4.94 15.67
C LEU A 160 7.61 -3.81 15.83
N THR A 161 7.71 -2.89 14.87
CA THR A 161 8.63 -1.75 14.93
C THR A 161 8.12 -0.57 15.75
N ASN A 162 6.80 -0.44 15.92
CA ASN A 162 6.18 0.71 16.57
C ASN A 162 5.50 0.36 17.91
N MET A 163 5.60 -0.90 18.35
CA MET A 163 5.03 -1.33 19.63
C MET A 163 5.70 -0.59 20.78
N THR A 164 4.89 0.05 21.62
CA THR A 164 5.34 0.83 22.77
C THR A 164 5.20 0.05 24.07
N LEU A 165 5.93 0.48 25.11
CA LEU A 165 5.80 -0.10 26.45
C LEU A 165 4.41 0.15 27.05
N ALA A 166 3.85 1.35 26.84
CA ALA A 166 2.51 1.69 27.34
C ALA A 166 1.42 0.77 26.77
N GLU A 167 1.49 0.42 25.48
CA GLU A 167 0.57 -0.55 24.87
C GLU A 167 0.74 -1.94 25.47
N LEU A 168 1.98 -2.36 25.75
CA LEU A 168 2.26 -3.66 26.37
C LEU A 168 1.74 -3.73 27.80
N ASP A 169 1.94 -2.67 28.59
CA ASP A 169 1.50 -2.63 29.99
C ASP A 169 -0.01 -2.61 30.09
N LYS A 170 -0.69 -1.82 29.24
CA LYS A 170 -2.15 -1.87 29.13
C LYS A 170 -2.67 -3.27 28.78
N ALA A 171 -2.06 -3.93 27.80
CA ALA A 171 -2.45 -5.30 27.43
C ALA A 171 -2.22 -6.31 28.57
N ARG A 172 -1.24 -6.08 29.44
CA ARG A 172 -1.01 -6.91 30.64
C ARG A 172 -2.06 -6.69 31.72
N GLU A 173 -2.58 -5.48 31.86
CA GLU A 173 -3.68 -5.17 32.78
C GLU A 173 -4.98 -5.82 32.30
N ASP A 174 -5.32 -5.64 31.02
CA ASP A 174 -6.52 -6.23 30.39
C ASP A 174 -6.52 -7.77 30.44
N ALA A 175 -5.35 -8.42 30.43
CA ALA A 175 -5.24 -9.89 30.50
C ALA A 175 -5.42 -10.45 31.92
N LYS A 176 -5.41 -9.61 32.96
CA LYS A 176 -5.60 -10.01 34.37
C LYS A 176 -7.03 -9.84 34.86
N SER A 177 -7.85 -9.06 34.15
CA SER A 177 -9.30 -8.90 34.37
C SER A 177 -10.09 -9.99 33.68
#